data_AF-A0A2Z6RBD5-F1
#
_entry.id   AF-A0A2Z6RBD5-F1
#
_cell.length_a   1.000
_cell.length_b   1.000
_cell.length_c   1.000
_cell.angle_alpha   90.00
_cell.angle_beta   90.00
_cell.angle_gamma   90.00
#
_symmetry.space_group_name_H-M   'P 1'
#
loop_
_entity.id
_entity.type
_entity.pdbx_description
1 polymer ?
#
loop_
_entity_poly.entity_id
_entity_poly.type
_entity_poly.pdbx_seq_one_letter_code
_entity_poly.pdbx_strand_id
1 'polypeptide(L)'
;MFYFRYIYGGSLSLDECDTLRIFKVLVAASELNLQELVDYLQLYIIKNDKNWMDQNFSLIYQTSFENNSFLELQKYCVDLISKRPDKILKSISFSSIPEKLLTSIIKNNNHQMSEIQVWKYELQWGLVQNPELSSDPAIISSIYNPIEWKSDRNYGVTKDSFIFSENGDDFNKHILSRVINENYSTLNDHSYGPSFGGADLILRRDSEHPTYTTFTHFLSRSSEGIFDI
;
A
#
# COMPACT_ATOMS: atom_id res chain seq x y z
N MET A 1 -21.96 -30.92 -10.36
CA MET A 1 -22.41 -32.21 -9.77
C MET A 1 -22.55 -32.16 -8.24
N PHE A 2 -21.88 -31.25 -7.51
CA PHE A 2 -21.98 -31.15 -6.03
C PHE A 2 -23.28 -30.53 -5.50
N TYR A 3 -23.80 -29.47 -6.14
CA TYR A 3 -25.02 -28.78 -5.68
C TYR A 3 -26.23 -29.71 -5.58
N PHE A 4 -26.43 -30.59 -6.56
CA PHE A 4 -27.53 -31.56 -6.53
C PHE A 4 -27.39 -32.53 -5.35
N ARG A 5 -26.18 -32.97 -5.00
CA ARG A 5 -25.97 -33.85 -3.84
C ARG A 5 -26.32 -33.19 -2.52
N TYR A 6 -25.98 -31.91 -2.36
CA TYR A 6 -26.37 -31.15 -1.16
C TYR A 6 -27.88 -30.92 -1.12
N ILE A 7 -28.47 -30.45 -2.22
CA ILE A 7 -29.91 -30.14 -2.30
C ILE A 7 -30.78 -31.39 -2.09
N TYR A 8 -30.37 -32.55 -2.61
CA TYR A 8 -31.16 -33.79 -2.50
C TYR A 8 -30.75 -34.69 -1.32
N GLY A 9 -29.57 -34.51 -0.74
CA GLY A 9 -28.98 -35.44 0.24
C GLY A 9 -28.44 -34.82 1.52
N GLY A 10 -28.49 -33.49 1.68
CA GLY A 10 -28.12 -32.78 2.91
C GLY A 10 -26.66 -32.94 3.37
N SER A 11 -25.80 -33.55 2.55
CA SER A 11 -24.41 -33.86 2.91
C SER A 11 -23.46 -33.45 1.79
N LEU A 12 -22.35 -32.84 2.18
CA LEU A 12 -21.28 -32.38 1.30
C LEU A 12 -19.95 -32.94 1.85
N SER A 13 -19.30 -33.84 1.11
CA SER A 13 -17.93 -34.24 1.43
C SER A 13 -16.97 -33.22 0.83
N LEU A 14 -16.12 -32.66 1.69
CA LEU A 14 -15.12 -31.63 1.35
C LEU A 14 -13.70 -32.20 1.28
N ASP A 15 -13.53 -33.48 1.61
CA ASP A 15 -12.25 -34.11 1.98
C ASP A 15 -11.29 -34.28 0.78
N GLU A 16 -11.80 -34.12 -0.45
CA GLU A 16 -11.05 -34.22 -1.71
C GLU A 16 -11.10 -32.93 -2.56
N CYS A 17 -11.64 -31.85 -2.00
CA CYS A 17 -11.86 -30.61 -2.75
C CYS A 17 -10.75 -29.60 -2.45
N ASP A 18 -10.14 -29.02 -3.48
CA ASP A 18 -9.25 -27.89 -3.28
C ASP A 18 -10.01 -26.66 -2.74
N THR A 19 -9.33 -25.81 -1.97
CA THR A 19 -9.96 -24.65 -1.31
C THR A 19 -10.61 -23.70 -2.31
N LEU A 20 -10.05 -23.58 -3.53
CA LEU A 20 -10.63 -22.77 -4.59
C LEU A 20 -12.00 -23.28 -5.03
N ARG A 21 -12.18 -24.61 -5.16
CA ARG A 21 -13.48 -25.22 -5.45
C ARG A 21 -14.46 -25.00 -4.30
N ILE A 22 -14.02 -25.16 -3.05
CA ILE A 22 -14.86 -24.91 -1.88
C ILE A 22 -15.33 -23.45 -1.87
N PHE A 23 -14.44 -22.51 -2.17
CA PHE A 23 -14.76 -21.09 -2.30
C PHE A 23 -15.77 -20.82 -3.44
N LYS A 24 -15.63 -21.47 -4.60
CA LYS A 24 -16.63 -21.38 -5.68
C LYS A 24 -17.99 -21.96 -5.27
N VAL A 25 -18.00 -23.04 -4.48
CA VAL A 25 -19.23 -23.60 -3.91
C VAL A 25 -19.88 -22.61 -2.95
N LEU A 26 -19.10 -21.95 -2.10
CA LEU A 26 -19.57 -20.88 -1.21
C LEU A 26 -20.24 -19.74 -1.99
N VAL A 27 -19.61 -19.25 -3.06
CA VAL A 27 -20.17 -18.20 -3.92
C VAL A 27 -21.53 -18.62 -4.48
N ALA A 28 -21.61 -19.77 -5.13
CA ALA A 28 -22.86 -20.26 -5.69
C ALA A 28 -23.92 -20.59 -4.61
N ALA A 29 -23.52 -21.05 -3.41
CA ALA A 29 -24.45 -21.27 -2.31
C ALA A 29 -25.12 -19.97 -1.86
N SER A 30 -24.37 -18.85 -1.88
CA SER A 30 -24.94 -17.53 -1.59
C SER A 30 -25.90 -17.06 -2.67
N GLU A 31 -25.62 -17.31 -3.96
CA GLU A 31 -26.51 -16.97 -5.08
C GLU A 31 -27.81 -17.77 -5.04
N LEU A 32 -27.77 -18.98 -4.47
CA LEU A 32 -28.92 -19.85 -4.25
C LEU A 32 -29.60 -19.62 -2.89
N ASN A 33 -29.17 -18.61 -2.13
CA ASN A 33 -29.67 -18.25 -0.80
C ASN A 33 -29.63 -19.42 0.22
N LEU A 34 -28.62 -20.29 0.14
CA LEU A 34 -28.42 -21.41 1.06
C LEU A 34 -27.61 -20.99 2.29
N GLN A 35 -28.20 -20.16 3.16
CA GLN A 35 -27.47 -19.47 4.24
C GLN A 35 -26.72 -20.41 5.20
N GLU A 36 -27.33 -21.53 5.60
CA GLU A 36 -26.68 -22.50 6.49
C GLU A 36 -25.38 -23.08 5.88
N LEU A 37 -25.40 -23.35 4.58
CA LEU A 37 -24.22 -23.81 3.85
C LEU A 37 -23.17 -22.70 3.72
N VAL A 38 -23.62 -21.47 3.47
CA VAL A 38 -22.75 -20.29 3.41
C VAL A 38 -22.01 -20.09 4.73
N ASP A 39 -22.71 -20.14 5.86
CA ASP A 39 -22.12 -19.96 7.18
C ASP A 39 -21.11 -21.07 7.51
N TYR A 40 -21.46 -22.32 7.21
CA TYR A 40 -20.58 -23.47 7.40
C TYR A 40 -19.28 -23.35 6.57
N LEU A 41 -19.41 -23.03 5.27
CA LEU A 41 -18.27 -22.98 4.36
C LEU A 41 -17.32 -21.81 4.67
N GLN A 42 -17.84 -20.64 5.07
CA GLN A 42 -16.99 -19.53 5.49
C GLN A 42 -16.08 -19.92 6.65
N LEU A 43 -16.67 -20.49 7.71
CA LEU A 43 -15.92 -20.92 8.89
C LEU A 43 -14.94 -22.05 8.57
N TYR A 44 -15.31 -22.98 7.70
CA TYR A 44 -14.45 -24.07 7.25
C TYR A 44 -13.18 -23.54 6.59
N ILE A 45 -13.32 -22.65 5.60
CA ILE A 45 -12.17 -22.10 4.85
C ILE A 45 -11.25 -21.30 5.79
N ILE A 46 -11.82 -20.42 6.63
CA ILE A 46 -11.05 -19.60 7.59
C ILE A 46 -10.23 -20.47 8.54
N LYS A 47 -10.80 -21.58 9.01
CA LYS A 47 -10.17 -22.45 10.01
C LYS A 47 -9.09 -23.34 9.41
N ASN A 48 -9.33 -23.91 8.23
CA ASN A 48 -8.52 -25.00 7.69
C ASN A 48 -7.41 -24.53 6.75
N ASP A 49 -7.60 -23.44 6.00
CA ASP A 49 -6.73 -23.09 4.87
C ASP A 49 -6.12 -21.68 4.98
N LYS A 50 -5.49 -21.37 6.13
CA LYS A 50 -4.88 -20.05 6.38
C LYS A 50 -3.88 -19.59 5.31
N ASN A 51 -3.05 -20.50 4.80
CA ASN A 51 -2.06 -20.16 3.76
C ASN A 51 -2.75 -19.75 2.45
N TRP A 52 -3.80 -20.47 2.08
CA TRP A 52 -4.59 -20.13 0.89
C TRP A 52 -5.30 -18.80 1.08
N MET A 53 -5.83 -18.53 2.28
CA MET A 53 -6.45 -17.25 2.64
C MET A 53 -5.48 -16.08 2.51
N ASP A 54 -4.24 -16.23 2.98
CA ASP A 54 -3.20 -15.20 2.84
C ASP A 54 -2.87 -14.94 1.35
N GLN A 55 -2.65 -15.99 0.55
CA GLN A 55 -2.30 -15.87 -0.87
C GLN A 55 -3.42 -15.31 -1.75
N ASN A 56 -4.68 -15.58 -1.39
CA ASN A 56 -5.86 -15.19 -2.15
C ASN A 56 -6.64 -14.04 -1.49
N PHE A 57 -6.01 -13.33 -0.55
CA PHE A 57 -6.69 -12.32 0.27
C PHE A 57 -7.41 -11.26 -0.56
N SER A 58 -6.82 -10.81 -1.68
CA SER A 58 -7.44 -9.83 -2.57
C SER A 58 -8.77 -10.34 -3.15
N LEU A 59 -8.78 -11.58 -3.67
CA LEU A 59 -9.98 -12.22 -4.19
C LEU A 59 -11.04 -12.35 -3.10
N ILE A 60 -10.65 -12.85 -1.93
CA ILE A 60 -11.57 -13.04 -0.79
C ILE A 60 -12.15 -11.70 -0.34
N TYR A 61 -11.33 -10.66 -0.25
CA TYR A 61 -11.78 -9.32 0.11
C TYR A 61 -12.81 -8.81 -0.90
N GLN A 62 -12.51 -8.82 -2.20
CA GLN A 62 -13.47 -8.36 -3.21
C GLN A 62 -14.79 -9.12 -3.13
N THR A 63 -14.73 -10.45 -3.20
CA THR A 63 -15.93 -11.29 -3.19
C THR A 63 -16.74 -11.13 -1.90
N SER A 64 -16.07 -11.03 -0.74
CA SER A 64 -16.76 -10.85 0.54
C SER A 64 -17.44 -9.50 0.69
N PHE A 65 -16.83 -8.42 0.20
CA PHE A 65 -17.41 -7.08 0.32
C PHE A 65 -18.43 -6.76 -0.79
N GLU A 66 -18.46 -7.53 -1.88
CA GLU A 66 -19.51 -7.49 -2.89
C GLU A 66 -20.77 -8.26 -2.48
N ASN A 67 -20.64 -9.19 -1.53
CA ASN A 67 -21.73 -10.06 -1.10
C ASN A 67 -22.04 -9.93 0.40
N ASN A 68 -23.22 -9.40 0.71
CA ASN A 68 -23.64 -9.13 2.09
C ASN A 68 -23.82 -10.40 2.95
N SER A 69 -23.90 -11.59 2.36
CA SER A 69 -24.03 -12.86 3.09
C SER A 69 -22.69 -13.36 3.68
N PHE A 70 -21.55 -12.76 3.30
CA PHE A 70 -20.22 -13.22 3.70
C PHE A 70 -19.64 -12.52 4.94
N LEU A 71 -20.44 -12.40 5.99
CA LEU A 71 -20.09 -11.65 7.20
C LEU A 71 -18.85 -12.19 7.93
N GLU A 72 -18.61 -13.51 7.95
CA GLU A 72 -17.45 -14.08 8.64
C GLU A 72 -16.16 -13.84 7.85
N LEU A 73 -16.21 -13.89 6.52
CA LEU A 73 -15.08 -13.51 5.67
C LEU A 73 -14.78 -12.01 5.76
N GLN A 74 -15.81 -11.16 5.78
CA GLN A 74 -15.64 -9.72 5.98
C GLN A 74 -14.96 -9.42 7.31
N LYS A 75 -15.44 -10.03 8.42
CA LYS A 75 -14.80 -9.91 9.75
C LYS A 75 -13.34 -10.35 9.73
N TYR A 76 -13.05 -11.50 9.12
CA TYR A 76 -11.67 -11.98 8.96
C TYR A 76 -10.80 -10.97 8.22
N CYS A 77 -11.29 -10.41 7.12
CA CYS A 77 -10.56 -9.42 6.33
C CYS A 77 -10.28 -8.14 7.12
N VAL A 78 -11.29 -7.59 7.79
CA VAL A 78 -11.14 -6.39 8.64
C VAL A 78 -10.16 -6.64 9.78
N ASP A 79 -10.23 -7.80 10.42
CA ASP A 79 -9.33 -8.17 11.52
C ASP A 79 -7.88 -8.27 11.04
N LEU A 80 -7.64 -8.89 9.89
CA LEU A 80 -6.30 -9.04 9.33
C LEU A 80 -5.70 -7.69 8.92
N ILE A 81 -6.49 -6.83 8.26
CA ILE A 81 -6.06 -5.46 7.90
C ILE A 81 -5.76 -4.66 9.18
N SER A 82 -6.56 -4.83 10.22
CA SER A 82 -6.41 -4.10 11.48
C SER A 82 -5.23 -4.58 12.34
N LYS A 83 -4.83 -5.85 12.23
CA LYS A 83 -3.76 -6.40 13.06
C LYS A 83 -2.41 -6.49 12.35
N ARG A 84 -2.40 -6.82 11.05
CA ARG A 84 -1.17 -7.15 10.31
C ARG A 84 -1.25 -6.72 8.83
N PRO A 85 -1.43 -5.41 8.55
CA PRO A 85 -1.50 -4.92 7.18
C PRO A 85 -0.19 -5.15 6.39
N ASP A 86 0.95 -5.16 7.09
CA ASP A 86 2.26 -5.46 6.50
C ASP A 86 2.35 -6.88 5.92
N LYS A 87 1.76 -7.87 6.61
CA LYS A 87 1.73 -9.27 6.17
C LYS A 87 0.93 -9.40 4.89
N ILE A 88 -0.21 -8.70 4.81
CA ILE A 88 -1.08 -8.67 3.62
C ILE A 88 -0.30 -8.14 2.42
N LEU A 89 0.28 -6.95 2.52
CA LEU A 89 0.98 -6.28 1.42
C LEU A 89 2.23 -7.05 0.96
N LYS A 90 2.87 -7.82 1.84
CA LYS A 90 3.98 -8.72 1.47
C LYS A 90 3.53 -10.01 0.79
N SER A 91 2.33 -10.48 1.09
CA SER A 91 1.80 -11.77 0.60
C SER A 91 1.07 -11.69 -0.74
N ILE A 92 0.65 -10.49 -1.15
CA ILE A 92 -0.16 -10.26 -2.35
C ILE A 92 0.69 -9.55 -3.41
N SER A 93 0.50 -9.92 -4.68
CA SER A 93 1.04 -9.16 -5.81
C SER A 93 0.34 -7.81 -5.94
N PHE A 94 1.09 -6.70 -6.02
CA PHE A 94 0.53 -5.35 -6.22
C PHE A 94 -0.36 -5.24 -7.46
N SER A 95 -0.10 -6.03 -8.50
CA SER A 95 -0.94 -6.10 -9.71
C SER A 95 -2.37 -6.55 -9.42
N SER A 96 -2.56 -7.29 -8.33
CA SER A 96 -3.81 -7.92 -7.94
C SER A 96 -4.53 -7.16 -6.84
N ILE A 97 -3.99 -6.03 -6.35
CA ILE A 97 -4.60 -5.23 -5.27
C ILE A 97 -5.58 -4.22 -5.90
N PRO A 98 -6.88 -4.28 -5.55
CA PRO A 98 -7.87 -3.30 -5.98
C PRO A 98 -7.72 -2.00 -5.18
N GLU A 99 -8.05 -0.88 -5.80
CA GLU A 99 -8.03 0.46 -5.15
C GLU A 99 -8.84 0.48 -3.84
N LYS A 100 -10.02 -0.15 -3.82
CA LYS A 100 -10.86 -0.26 -2.61
C LYS A 100 -10.18 -1.00 -1.47
N LEU A 101 -9.36 -2.00 -1.78
CA LEU A 101 -8.61 -2.73 -0.75
C LEU A 101 -7.45 -1.87 -0.25
N LEU A 102 -6.69 -1.24 -1.16
CA LEU A 102 -5.58 -0.37 -0.78
C LEU A 102 -6.06 0.78 0.11
N THR A 103 -7.14 1.47 -0.28
CA THR A 103 -7.72 2.54 0.52
C THR A 103 -8.21 2.08 1.90
N SER A 104 -8.75 0.86 2.01
CA SER A 104 -9.10 0.28 3.32
C SER A 104 -7.88 -0.02 4.18
N ILE A 105 -6.78 -0.47 3.59
CA ILE A 105 -5.52 -0.71 4.31
C ILE A 105 -4.94 0.63 4.79
N ILE A 106 -4.88 1.64 3.92
CA ILE A 106 -4.29 2.95 4.21
C ILE A 106 -5.11 3.71 5.26
N LYS A 107 -6.44 3.69 5.18
CA LYS A 107 -7.33 4.35 6.15
C LYS A 107 -7.30 3.71 7.54
N ASN A 108 -6.74 2.50 7.66
CA ASN A 108 -6.63 1.83 8.94
C ASN A 108 -5.46 2.41 9.74
N ASN A 109 -5.73 3.44 10.54
CA ASN A 109 -4.77 4.17 11.38
C ASN A 109 -4.19 3.35 12.56
N ASN A 110 -4.00 2.04 12.41
CA ASN A 110 -3.72 1.10 13.50
C ASN A 110 -2.28 1.11 14.05
N HIS A 111 -1.45 2.10 13.71
CA HIS A 111 -0.02 2.21 14.05
C HIS A 111 0.84 0.98 13.65
N GLN A 112 0.29 -0.02 12.95
CA GLN A 112 1.02 -1.25 12.58
C GLN A 112 1.99 -1.00 11.42
N MET A 113 1.75 0.07 10.66
CA MET A 113 2.62 0.54 9.59
C MET A 113 3.03 1.98 9.84
N SER A 114 4.31 2.27 9.65
CA SER A 114 4.81 3.65 9.60
C SER A 114 4.27 4.36 8.36
N GLU A 115 4.15 5.69 8.43
CA GLU A 115 3.72 6.53 7.31
C GLU A 115 4.56 6.26 6.04
N ILE A 116 5.86 6.04 6.22
CA ILE A 116 6.81 5.77 5.16
C ILE A 116 6.51 4.44 4.45
N GLN A 117 6.13 3.41 5.21
CA GLN A 117 5.70 2.15 4.62
C GLN A 117 4.42 2.33 3.80
N VAL A 118 3.47 3.12 4.31
CA VAL A 118 2.23 3.45 3.57
C VAL A 118 2.56 4.08 2.22
N TRP A 119 3.38 5.14 2.21
CA TRP A 119 3.80 5.82 0.98
C TRP A 119 4.52 4.90 0.00
N LYS A 120 5.44 4.06 0.48
CA LYS A 120 6.16 3.11 -0.36
C LYS A 120 5.21 2.14 -1.05
N TYR A 121 4.23 1.59 -0.33
CA TYR A 121 3.27 0.66 -0.91
C TYR A 121 2.31 1.34 -1.89
N GLU A 122 1.88 2.57 -1.61
CA GLU A 122 1.04 3.35 -2.53
C GLU A 122 1.79 3.66 -3.84
N LEU A 123 3.06 4.05 -3.75
CA LEU A 123 3.91 4.28 -4.93
C LEU A 123 4.15 2.99 -5.73
N GLN A 124 4.51 1.89 -5.05
CA GLN A 124 4.71 0.58 -5.71
C GLN A 124 3.43 0.12 -6.42
N TRP A 125 2.28 0.28 -5.78
CA TRP A 125 0.99 -0.01 -6.40
C TRP A 125 0.75 0.89 -7.63
N GLY A 126 0.93 2.21 -7.49
CA GLY A 126 0.72 3.17 -8.58
C GLY A 126 1.61 2.92 -9.80
N LEU A 127 2.87 2.53 -9.60
CA LEU A 127 3.80 2.16 -10.67
C LEU A 127 3.40 0.88 -11.40
N VAL A 128 2.90 -0.13 -10.66
CA VAL A 128 2.42 -1.38 -11.25
C VAL A 128 1.14 -1.14 -12.08
N GLN A 129 0.25 -0.25 -11.62
CA GLN A 129 -0.97 0.10 -12.36
C GLN A 129 -0.70 1.00 -13.57
N ASN A 130 0.41 1.76 -13.56
CA ASN A 130 0.79 2.68 -14.64
C ASN A 130 2.24 2.43 -15.10
N PRO A 131 2.52 1.33 -15.83
CA PRO A 131 3.88 0.96 -16.22
C PRO A 131 4.60 2.03 -17.06
N GLU A 132 3.86 2.89 -17.76
CA GLU A 132 4.40 4.00 -18.56
C GLU A 132 5.12 5.07 -17.71
N LEU A 133 4.81 5.16 -16.41
CA LEU A 133 5.49 6.05 -15.47
C LEU A 133 6.87 5.51 -15.04
N SER A 134 7.17 4.23 -15.32
CA SER A 134 8.43 3.58 -14.97
C SER A 134 9.50 3.83 -16.03
N SER A 135 10.04 5.05 -16.07
CA SER A 135 11.22 5.35 -16.91
C SER A 135 12.55 5.43 -16.15
N ASP A 136 12.57 5.45 -14.82
CA ASP A 136 13.82 5.26 -14.05
C ASP A 136 13.54 4.97 -12.54
N PRO A 137 13.76 3.74 -12.03
CA PRO A 137 13.54 3.40 -10.63
C PRO A 137 14.41 4.21 -9.66
N ALA A 138 15.58 4.69 -10.12
CA ALA A 138 16.53 5.43 -9.30
C ALA A 138 16.16 6.91 -9.13
N ILE A 139 15.32 7.48 -10.01
CA ILE A 139 14.90 8.90 -9.91
C ILE A 139 13.58 9.03 -9.13
N ILE A 140 12.78 7.95 -9.07
CA ILE A 140 11.68 7.78 -8.11
C ILE A 140 12.22 7.36 -6.73
N SER A 141 13.54 7.46 -6.51
CA SER A 141 14.02 7.77 -5.18
C SER A 141 13.55 9.19 -4.80
N SER A 142 12.32 9.24 -4.31
CA SER A 142 12.07 9.83 -3.00
C SER A 142 12.02 11.36 -2.90
N ILE A 143 11.44 12.06 -3.87
CA ILE A 143 11.23 13.52 -3.75
C ILE A 143 9.81 13.85 -4.22
N TYR A 144 8.99 14.40 -3.31
CA TYR A 144 7.63 14.81 -3.58
C TYR A 144 7.47 16.32 -3.43
N ASN A 145 6.84 16.93 -4.42
CA ASN A 145 6.45 18.34 -4.41
C ASN A 145 5.07 18.49 -5.06
N PRO A 146 4.04 18.97 -4.34
CA PRO A 146 2.69 19.13 -4.88
C PRO A 146 2.50 20.37 -5.75
N ILE A 147 3.45 21.31 -5.74
CA ILE A 147 3.36 22.56 -6.49
C ILE A 147 4.20 22.50 -7.76
N GLU A 148 3.72 23.19 -8.81
CA GLU A 148 4.44 23.30 -10.08
C GLU A 148 5.81 23.96 -9.90
N TRP A 149 6.83 23.43 -10.57
CA TRP A 149 8.17 24.00 -10.59
C TRP A 149 8.20 25.27 -11.46
N LYS A 150 8.08 26.43 -10.82
CA LYS A 150 8.15 27.74 -11.48
C LYS A 150 9.59 28.20 -11.62
N SER A 151 9.95 28.74 -12.79
CA SER A 151 11.29 29.30 -13.07
C SER A 151 11.34 30.81 -12.92
N ASP A 152 10.61 31.36 -11.96
CA ASP A 152 10.45 32.80 -11.72
C ASP A 152 11.33 33.32 -10.56
N ARG A 153 12.24 32.47 -10.04
CA ARG A 153 13.09 32.70 -8.86
C ARG A 153 12.34 32.98 -7.56
N ASN A 154 11.04 32.73 -7.52
CA ASN A 154 10.27 32.81 -6.28
C ASN A 154 10.32 31.47 -5.55
N TYR A 155 10.24 31.52 -4.23
CA TYR A 155 10.03 30.32 -3.45
C TYR A 155 8.62 29.81 -3.68
N GLY A 156 8.52 28.53 -3.98
CA GLY A 156 7.27 27.81 -3.81
C GLY A 156 6.96 27.71 -2.32
N VAL A 157 5.69 27.91 -1.96
CA VAL A 157 5.23 27.86 -0.57
C VAL A 157 4.41 26.60 -0.36
N THR A 158 4.97 25.62 0.34
CA THR A 158 4.27 24.39 0.72
C THR A 158 4.94 23.72 1.92
N LYS A 159 4.15 23.14 2.82
CA LYS A 159 4.64 22.23 3.89
C LYS A 159 4.64 20.76 3.49
N ASP A 160 3.95 20.44 2.41
CA ASP A 160 3.66 19.06 2.03
C ASP A 160 4.77 18.46 1.17
N SER A 161 5.76 19.25 0.78
CA SER A 161 6.99 18.78 0.15
C SER A 161 7.81 17.93 1.11
N PHE A 162 8.32 16.80 0.62
CA PHE A 162 9.20 15.94 1.40
C PHE A 162 10.21 15.21 0.52
N ILE A 163 11.32 14.83 1.15
CA ILE A 163 12.32 13.95 0.58
C ILE A 163 12.36 12.69 1.45
N PHE A 164 12.31 11.54 0.80
CA PHE A 164 12.53 10.24 1.40
C PHE A 164 13.92 9.74 0.95
N SER A 165 14.48 8.74 1.60
CA SER A 165 15.64 8.01 1.08
C SER A 165 15.70 6.69 1.82
N GLU A 166 15.83 5.59 1.08
CA GLU A 166 16.00 4.27 1.65
C GLU A 166 17.47 3.87 1.49
N ASN A 167 18.15 3.63 2.61
CA ASN A 167 19.55 3.20 2.60
C ASN A 167 19.62 1.67 2.75
N GLY A 168 19.62 0.97 1.61
CA GLY A 168 19.83 -0.48 1.53
C GLY A 168 18.62 -1.34 1.90
N ASP A 169 18.87 -2.62 2.22
CA ASP A 169 17.83 -3.65 2.46
C ASP A 169 17.13 -3.56 3.83
N ASP A 170 17.55 -2.66 4.71
CA ASP A 170 16.98 -2.50 6.07
C ASP A 170 15.91 -1.41 6.10
N PHE A 171 14.65 -1.82 6.14
CA PHE A 171 13.47 -0.94 6.18
C PHE A 171 13.43 0.05 7.36
N ASN A 172 14.19 -0.21 8.43
CA ASN A 172 14.28 0.72 9.55
C ASN A 172 15.27 1.87 9.30
N LYS A 173 16.07 1.79 8.24
CA LYS A 173 17.06 2.81 7.85
C LYS A 173 16.54 3.63 6.67
N HIS A 174 15.57 4.45 6.98
CA HIS A 174 15.06 5.46 6.06
C HIS A 174 15.37 6.86 6.57
N ILE A 175 15.54 7.81 5.66
CA ILE A 175 15.57 9.23 5.97
C ILE A 175 14.29 9.82 5.39
N LEU A 176 13.47 10.43 6.23
CA LEU A 176 12.37 11.29 5.80
C LEU A 176 12.70 12.72 6.23
N SER A 177 12.77 13.61 5.26
CA SER A 177 13.05 15.03 5.42
C SER A 177 11.85 15.85 5.01
N ARG A 178 11.33 16.67 5.94
CA ARG A 178 10.17 17.53 5.72
C ARG A 178 10.57 19.00 5.76
N VAL A 179 9.79 19.82 5.07
CA VAL A 179 9.95 21.28 5.09
C VAL A 179 9.64 21.82 6.48
N ILE A 180 10.60 22.50 7.09
CA ILE A 180 10.42 23.22 8.36
C ILE A 180 9.76 24.58 8.09
N ASN A 181 10.27 25.30 7.08
CA ASN A 181 9.81 26.63 6.71
C ASN A 181 9.22 26.63 5.30
N GLU A 182 7.88 26.70 5.23
CA GLU A 182 7.13 26.67 3.97
C GLU A 182 7.54 27.78 3.00
N ASN A 183 7.94 28.95 3.50
CA ASN A 183 8.34 30.10 2.68
C ASN A 183 9.66 29.88 1.93
N TYR A 184 10.41 28.83 2.28
CA TYR A 184 11.65 28.44 1.65
C TYR A 184 11.59 26.99 1.15
N SER A 185 10.39 26.45 0.90
CA SER A 185 10.19 25.02 0.65
C SER A 185 10.86 24.53 -0.63
N THR A 186 10.67 25.25 -1.73
CA THR A 186 11.15 24.89 -3.07
C THR A 186 11.60 26.12 -3.82
N LEU A 187 12.64 25.98 -4.63
CA LEU A 187 13.15 27.04 -5.50
C LEU A 187 13.72 26.42 -6.76
N ASN A 188 13.44 27.01 -7.92
CA ASN A 188 14.07 26.61 -9.16
C ASN A 188 14.91 27.77 -9.70
N ASP A 189 16.21 27.70 -9.46
CA ASP A 189 17.14 28.72 -9.93
C ASP A 189 17.78 28.32 -11.26
N HIS A 190 17.87 29.26 -12.18
CA HIS A 190 18.55 29.09 -13.47
C HIS A 190 20.02 28.63 -13.37
N SER A 191 20.73 28.87 -12.26
CA SER A 191 22.16 28.57 -12.09
C SER A 191 22.43 27.14 -11.62
N TYR A 192 21.50 26.52 -10.89
CA TYR A 192 21.70 25.20 -10.30
C TYR A 192 20.47 24.28 -10.33
N GLY A 193 19.33 24.76 -10.84
CA GLY A 193 18.11 24.01 -11.06
C GLY A 193 17.16 23.97 -9.85
N PRO A 194 16.23 23.02 -9.85
CA PRO A 194 15.28 22.79 -8.76
C PRO A 194 15.97 22.44 -7.45
N SER A 195 15.42 22.90 -6.33
CA SER A 195 15.98 22.72 -5.00
C SER A 195 14.89 22.79 -3.92
N PHE A 196 15.21 22.27 -2.72
CA PHE A 196 14.35 22.29 -1.53
C PHE A 196 15.02 23.00 -0.35
N GLY A 197 14.21 23.55 0.55
CA GLY A 197 14.67 24.10 1.83
C GLY A 197 15.68 25.24 1.65
N GLY A 198 15.41 26.24 0.81
CA GLY A 198 16.34 27.36 0.64
C GLY A 198 17.68 26.98 -0.04
N ALA A 199 17.65 25.99 -0.94
CA ALA A 199 18.82 25.36 -1.55
C ALA A 199 19.64 24.41 -0.65
N ASP A 200 19.07 23.98 0.48
CA ASP A 200 19.61 22.91 1.33
C ASP A 200 19.78 21.57 0.59
N LEU A 201 18.94 21.32 -0.42
CA LEU A 201 19.08 20.20 -1.35
C LEU A 201 18.88 20.69 -2.79
N ILE A 202 19.87 20.50 -3.65
CA ILE A 202 19.80 20.86 -5.08
C ILE A 202 19.66 19.59 -5.93
N LEU A 203 18.68 19.58 -6.83
CA LEU A 203 18.46 18.51 -7.78
C LEU A 203 19.31 18.73 -9.03
N ARG A 204 20.56 18.26 -8.98
CA ARG A 204 21.43 18.25 -10.15
C ARG A 204 21.24 16.96 -10.93
N ARG A 205 20.99 17.08 -12.23
CA ARG A 205 21.14 15.96 -13.16
C ARG A 205 22.63 15.81 -13.47
N ASP A 206 23.33 14.98 -12.70
CA ASP A 206 24.66 14.53 -13.10
C ASP A 206 24.53 13.46 -14.19
N SER A 207 25.38 13.54 -15.22
CA SER A 207 25.41 12.56 -16.30
C SER A 207 25.95 11.19 -15.87
N GLU A 208 26.48 11.04 -14.65
CA GLU A 208 26.97 9.73 -14.17
C GLU A 208 26.67 9.43 -12.68
N HIS A 209 26.55 10.39 -11.75
CA HIS A 209 26.16 10.11 -10.34
C HIS A 209 25.59 11.35 -9.61
N PRO A 210 24.39 11.32 -8.99
CA PRO A 210 23.87 12.46 -8.23
C PRO A 210 24.69 12.71 -6.95
N THR A 211 25.33 13.88 -6.84
CA THR A 211 25.99 14.33 -5.61
C THR A 211 25.01 15.08 -4.69
N TYR A 212 24.77 14.53 -3.49
CA TYR A 212 23.98 15.18 -2.43
C TYR A 212 24.92 15.96 -1.51
N THR A 213 24.77 17.29 -1.44
CA THR A 213 25.40 18.09 -0.37
C THR A 213 24.28 18.59 0.53
N THR A 214 24.09 17.97 1.69
CA THR A 214 23.02 18.32 2.63
C THR A 214 23.51 19.41 3.59
N PHE A 215 22.83 20.55 3.65
CA PHE A 215 22.85 21.45 4.80
C PHE A 215 21.46 21.40 5.47
N THR A 216 21.42 21.47 6.80
CA THR A 216 20.28 21.02 7.64
C THR A 216 19.45 22.18 8.22
N HIS A 217 19.34 23.31 7.54
CA HIS A 217 18.76 24.53 8.13
C HIS A 217 17.23 24.64 7.95
N PHE A 218 16.67 24.13 6.85
CA PHE A 218 15.26 24.27 6.46
C PHE A 218 14.55 22.94 6.19
N LEU A 219 15.25 21.81 6.30
CA LEU A 219 14.71 20.45 6.27
C LEU A 219 15.02 19.71 7.59
N SER A 220 14.02 19.10 8.24
CA SER A 220 14.19 18.29 9.46
C SER A 220 14.10 16.79 9.18
N ARG A 221 14.89 15.96 9.88
CA ARG A 221 14.90 14.48 9.75
C ARG A 221 14.07 13.83 10.86
N SER A 222 13.21 12.87 10.53
CA SER A 222 12.30 12.24 11.50
C SER A 222 12.80 10.95 12.18
N SER A 223 13.87 10.30 11.70
CA SER A 223 14.49 9.15 12.37
C SER A 223 16.03 9.24 12.29
N GLU A 224 16.67 9.16 13.46
CA GLU A 224 18.03 9.62 13.87
C GLU A 224 18.71 10.70 12.98
N GLY A 225 18.99 11.92 13.46
CA GLY A 225 18.96 12.51 14.80
C GLY A 225 18.10 13.79 14.88
N ILE A 226 17.41 13.89 16.00
CA ILE A 226 16.41 14.87 16.46
C ILE A 226 16.72 16.33 16.06
N PHE A 227 15.68 17.06 15.64
CA PHE A 227 15.40 18.42 16.16
C PHE A 227 13.88 18.67 16.18
N ASP A 228 13.33 18.80 17.40
CA ASP A 228 12.26 19.77 17.67
C ASP A 228 12.94 21.08 18.10
N ILE A 229 12.47 22.20 17.56
CA ILE A 229 12.00 23.34 18.36
C ILE A 229 10.76 23.91 17.65
#